data_AF-A0A2M7D9G4-F1
#
_entry.id   AF-A0A2M7D9G4-F1
#
_cell.length_a   1.000
_cell.length_b   1.000
_cell.length_c   1.000
_cell.angle_alpha   90.00
_cell.angle_beta   90.00
_cell.angle_gamma   90.00
#
_symmetry.space_group_name_H-M   'P 1'
#
loop_
_entity.id
_entity.type
_entity.pdbx_description
1 polymer ?
#
loop_
_entity_poly.entity_id
_entity_poly.type
_entity_poly.pdbx_seq_one_letter_code
_entity_poly.pdbx_strand_id
1 'polypeptide(L)'
;MQKNMPKNTLLNLKPIQKFIEGVGKDIKRYFGKDRGCVVGLGDDGFIYGLGIYQWMSQKNKNINFTAMDDNGKDLEEEKIKGRKVLIVDNDIISGKSYKRAMETMRARKEGLKIKDIKFAVLCDRTGLADFSVEGYSAYAPWSLERLDGLDLKIIQALSKDGRKSFVDIAKGSGLSPVAIKNRVERLIEDEVLKIQGLLNMTKVYSVSAHIEIEADQKTIDRLIEKFEKSPLVYHLVRTSGRYNLMVSIATPNLESIENFIAKEIRLEPEVKHIEVHVGELPIIPKGWIPPII
;
A
#
# COMPACT_ATOMS: atom_id res chain seq x y z
N MET A 1 13.03 10.43 30.64
CA MET A 1 14.49 10.68 30.49
C MET A 1 14.69 11.73 29.40
N GLN A 2 14.68 13.01 29.76
CA GLN A 2 14.87 14.13 28.84
C GLN A 2 15.90 15.08 29.42
N LYS A 3 17.10 15.11 28.84
CA LYS A 3 18.00 16.27 28.69
C LYS A 3 19.34 15.79 28.10
N ASN A 4 19.75 16.46 27.02
CA ASN A 4 21.10 16.43 26.42
C ASN A 4 21.48 15.21 25.54
N MET A 5 20.75 14.99 24.44
CA MET A 5 21.37 14.36 23.26
C MET A 5 22.04 15.45 22.39
N PRO A 6 23.34 15.32 22.03
CA PRO A 6 24.03 16.29 21.17
C PRO A 6 23.34 16.42 19.80
N LYS A 7 23.32 17.65 19.26
CA LYS A 7 22.53 18.11 18.09
C LYS A 7 22.67 17.33 16.77
N ASN A 8 23.54 16.32 16.67
CA ASN A 8 23.75 15.51 15.45
C ASN A 8 24.00 14.01 15.73
N THR A 9 23.78 13.53 16.95
CA THR A 9 24.15 12.14 17.32
C THR A 9 23.33 11.09 16.57
N LEU A 10 22.08 11.40 16.25
CA LEU A 10 21.18 10.47 15.54
C LEU A 10 21.57 10.27 14.08
N LEU A 11 22.19 11.26 13.43
CA LEU A 11 22.62 11.17 12.03
C LEU A 11 23.78 10.18 11.83
N ASN A 12 24.45 9.78 12.91
CA ASN A 12 25.50 8.77 12.89
C ASN A 12 24.94 7.34 13.03
N LEU A 13 23.66 7.18 13.34
CA LEU A 13 23.03 5.86 13.44
C LEU A 13 22.84 5.27 12.04
N LYS A 14 23.34 4.05 11.84
CA LYS A 14 23.21 3.33 10.56
C LYS A 14 21.76 3.26 10.03
N PRO A 15 20.72 3.02 10.86
CA PRO A 15 19.33 3.04 10.40
C PRO A 15 18.91 4.41 9.83
N ILE A 16 19.27 5.50 10.50
CA ILE A 16 18.94 6.86 10.04
C ILE A 16 19.67 7.19 8.72
N GLN A 17 20.93 6.76 8.58
CA GLN A 17 21.67 6.92 7.32
C GLN A 17 21.00 6.17 6.17
N LYS A 18 20.63 4.90 6.37
CA LYS A 18 19.89 4.11 5.38
C LYS A 18 18.56 4.76 5.01
N PHE A 19 17.84 5.28 6.00
CA PHE A 19 16.57 5.95 5.74
C PHE A 19 16.76 7.19 4.86
N ILE A 20 17.75 8.02 5.19
CA ILE A 20 18.11 9.21 4.39
C ILE A 20 18.56 8.83 2.98
N GLU A 21 19.36 7.77 2.83
CA GLU A 21 19.82 7.27 1.53
C GLU A 21 18.65 6.79 0.66
N GLY A 22 17.69 6.09 1.25
CA GLY A 22 16.54 5.53 0.55
C GLY A 22 15.52 6.59 0.11
N VAL A 23 15.10 7.48 1.02
CA VAL A 23 13.96 8.40 0.76
C VAL A 23 14.32 9.88 0.79
N GLY A 24 15.57 10.23 1.06
CA GLY A 24 15.97 11.63 1.25
C GLY A 24 15.75 12.52 0.02
N LYS A 25 15.92 11.97 -1.19
CA LYS A 25 15.66 12.74 -2.43
C LYS A 25 14.18 13.13 -2.51
N ASP A 26 13.27 12.21 -2.17
CA ASP A 26 11.83 12.44 -2.21
C ASP A 26 11.36 13.37 -1.10
N ILE A 27 11.89 13.22 0.12
CA ILE A 27 11.62 14.14 1.24
C ILE A 27 12.01 15.59 0.85
N LYS A 28 13.18 15.77 0.23
CA LYS A 28 13.62 17.11 -0.23
C LYS A 28 12.72 17.67 -1.30
N ARG A 29 12.35 16.86 -2.29
CA ARG A 29 11.44 17.27 -3.37
C ARG A 29 10.06 17.63 -2.81
N TYR A 30 9.56 16.86 -1.86
CA TYR A 30 8.27 17.05 -1.22
C TYR A 30 8.19 18.39 -0.47
N PHE A 31 9.14 18.64 0.43
CA PHE A 31 9.15 19.90 1.18
C PHE A 31 9.54 21.09 0.30
N GLY A 32 10.51 20.96 -0.59
CA GLY A 32 10.99 22.05 -1.44
C GLY A 32 11.33 23.30 -0.62
N LYS A 33 10.68 24.44 -0.96
CA LYS A 33 10.79 25.71 -0.21
C LYS A 33 9.65 25.93 0.79
N ASP A 34 8.68 25.02 0.88
CA ASP A 34 7.53 25.17 1.76
C ASP A 34 7.91 25.01 3.24
N ARG A 35 7.09 25.63 4.10
CA ARG A 35 7.12 25.35 5.54
C ARG A 35 6.62 23.92 5.77
N GLY A 36 7.37 23.17 6.57
CA GLY A 36 7.09 21.76 6.82
C GLY A 36 7.04 21.42 8.30
N CYS A 37 6.55 20.22 8.61
CA CYS A 37 6.70 19.56 9.90
C CYS A 37 6.95 18.07 9.68
N VAL A 38 7.93 17.53 10.40
CA VAL A 38 8.11 16.08 10.55
C VAL A 38 7.38 15.63 11.81
N VAL A 39 6.63 14.53 11.73
CA VAL A 39 5.84 13.95 12.83
C VAL A 39 6.34 12.53 13.06
N GLY A 40 6.99 12.25 14.19
CA GLY A 40 7.34 10.88 14.56
C GLY A 40 6.12 10.11 15.09
N LEU A 41 5.86 8.92 14.57
CA LEU A 41 4.70 8.10 14.95
C LEU A 41 5.07 7.07 16.01
N GLY A 42 4.37 7.10 17.15
CA GLY A 42 4.62 6.24 18.29
C GLY A 42 6.03 6.39 18.87
N ASP A 43 6.40 5.47 19.75
CA ASP A 43 7.72 5.49 20.41
C ASP A 43 8.84 5.14 19.43
N ASP A 44 8.60 4.19 18.52
CA ASP A 44 9.61 3.72 17.57
C ASP A 44 9.85 4.70 16.42
N GLY A 45 8.78 5.27 15.84
CA GLY A 45 8.89 6.29 14.78
C GLY A 45 9.42 7.64 15.27
N PHE A 46 9.42 7.91 16.57
CA PHE A 46 9.98 9.12 17.15
C PHE A 46 11.45 9.33 16.78
N ILE A 47 12.29 8.30 16.93
CA ILE A 47 13.73 8.39 16.69
C ILE A 47 14.01 8.69 15.20
N TYR A 48 13.26 8.03 14.31
CA TYR A 48 13.37 8.18 12.86
C TYR A 48 12.91 9.55 12.41
N GLY A 49 11.75 10.01 12.91
CA GLY A 49 11.25 11.35 12.65
C GLY A 49 12.22 12.42 13.13
N LEU A 50 12.80 12.23 14.32
CA LEU A 50 13.78 13.17 14.88
C LEU A 50 15.09 13.18 14.07
N GLY A 51 15.55 12.02 13.58
CA GLY A 51 16.70 11.91 12.68
C GLY A 51 16.48 12.64 11.35
N ILE A 52 15.33 12.41 10.70
CA ILE A 52 14.93 13.11 9.46
C ILE A 52 14.81 14.62 9.70
N TYR A 53 14.21 15.04 10.82
CA TYR A 53 14.13 16.45 11.20
C TYR A 53 15.52 17.08 11.37
N GLN A 54 16.44 16.43 12.09
CA GLN A 54 17.80 16.93 12.27
C GLN A 54 18.51 17.10 10.92
N TRP A 55 18.38 16.10 10.05
CA TRP A 55 18.95 16.11 8.71
C TRP A 55 18.37 17.24 7.83
N MET A 56 17.06 17.42 7.84
CA MET A 56 16.40 18.50 7.08
C MET A 56 16.72 19.89 7.65
N SER A 57 16.80 20.01 8.97
CA SER A 57 17.05 21.28 9.67
C SER A 57 18.45 21.83 9.44
N GLN A 58 19.43 20.98 9.09
CA GLN A 58 20.75 21.43 8.65
C GLN A 58 20.68 22.28 7.36
N LYS A 59 19.64 22.09 6.53
CA LYS A 59 19.51 22.73 5.20
C LYS A 59 18.28 23.62 5.05
N ASN A 60 17.24 23.42 5.85
CA ASN A 60 15.99 24.18 5.80
C ASN A 60 15.49 24.53 7.22
N LYS A 61 15.62 25.81 7.62
CA LYS A 61 15.20 26.31 8.93
C LYS A 61 13.68 26.37 9.13
N ASN A 62 12.88 26.09 8.09
CA ASN A 62 11.42 26.20 8.13
C ASN A 62 10.70 24.87 8.44
N ILE A 63 11.43 23.83 8.86
CA ILE A 63 10.87 22.53 9.24
C ILE A 63 10.71 22.49 10.77
N ASN A 64 9.53 22.07 11.22
CA ASN A 64 9.23 21.79 12.63
C ASN A 64 9.34 20.28 12.92
N PHE A 65 9.36 19.91 14.21
CA PHE A 65 9.21 18.54 14.66
C PHE A 65 8.19 18.43 15.81
N THR A 66 7.35 17.42 15.72
CA THR A 66 6.45 16.95 16.79
C THR A 66 6.32 15.42 16.69
N ALA A 67 5.57 14.82 17.59
CA ALA A 67 5.28 13.40 17.58
C ALA A 67 3.82 13.17 17.93
N MET A 68 3.32 11.98 17.63
CA MET A 68 1.98 11.56 18.03
C MET A 68 1.91 10.03 18.11
N ASP A 69 0.93 9.51 18.84
CA ASP A 69 0.57 8.09 18.71
C ASP A 69 -0.22 7.82 17.41
N ASP A 70 -0.57 6.56 17.17
CA ASP A 70 -1.32 6.16 15.99
C ASP A 70 -2.77 6.67 15.93
N ASN A 71 -3.29 7.23 17.02
CA ASN A 71 -4.60 7.88 17.11
C ASN A 71 -4.48 9.42 17.14
N GLY A 72 -3.28 9.95 16.90
CA GLY A 72 -2.99 11.38 16.90
C GLY A 72 -3.05 12.05 18.27
N LYS A 73 -2.88 11.28 19.36
CA LYS A 73 -2.67 11.81 20.71
C LYS A 73 -1.28 12.45 20.80
N ASP A 74 -1.13 13.44 21.67
CA ASP A 74 0.11 14.18 21.94
C ASP A 74 0.64 15.03 20.76
N LEU A 75 -0.12 15.08 19.66
CA LEU A 75 0.17 15.93 18.51
C LEU A 75 0.05 17.42 18.86
N GLU A 76 1.14 18.18 18.66
CA GLU A 76 1.13 19.63 18.84
C GLU A 76 0.63 20.33 17.57
N GLU A 77 -0.68 20.58 17.49
CA GLU A 77 -1.35 21.07 16.27
C GLU A 77 -0.79 22.39 15.72
N GLU A 78 -0.35 23.30 16.60
CA GLU A 78 0.26 24.58 16.19
C GLU A 78 1.57 24.39 15.41
N LYS A 79 2.26 23.25 15.57
CA LYS A 79 3.48 22.95 14.82
C LYS A 79 3.22 22.48 13.39
N ILE A 80 2.02 21.99 13.08
CA ILE A 80 1.64 21.45 11.76
C ILE A 80 0.70 22.39 10.97
N LYS A 81 0.05 23.33 11.66
CA LYS A 81 -0.91 24.28 11.06
C LYS A 81 -0.30 25.07 9.89
N GLY A 82 -0.97 25.06 8.74
CA GLY A 82 -0.53 25.79 7.54
C GLY A 82 0.73 25.24 6.85
N ARG A 83 1.17 24.01 7.19
CA ARG A 83 2.43 23.41 6.72
C ARG A 83 2.20 22.14 5.92
N LYS A 84 3.22 21.70 5.18
CA LYS A 84 3.33 20.31 4.71
C LYS A 84 3.70 19.40 5.87
N VAL A 85 3.15 18.20 5.94
CA VAL A 85 3.39 17.26 7.04
C VAL A 85 3.98 15.97 6.49
N LEU A 86 5.11 15.55 7.05
CA LEU A 86 5.69 14.24 6.81
C LEU A 86 5.57 13.41 8.08
N ILE A 87 4.72 12.41 8.07
CA ILE A 87 4.63 11.41 9.14
C ILE A 87 5.75 10.39 8.92
N VAL A 88 6.43 10.02 9.99
CA VAL A 88 7.57 9.12 9.97
C VAL A 88 7.35 7.98 10.95
N ASP A 89 7.50 6.76 10.46
CA ASP A 89 7.42 5.54 11.25
C ASP A 89 8.65 4.66 11.04
N ASN A 90 8.82 3.66 11.89
CA ASN A 90 9.80 2.59 11.79
C ASN A 90 9.15 1.20 11.60
N ASP A 91 7.81 1.14 11.65
CA ASP A 91 7.08 -0.12 11.51
C ASP A 91 5.97 -0.04 10.43
N ILE A 92 5.96 -1.00 9.51
CA ILE A 92 4.88 -1.20 8.52
C ILE A 92 4.21 -2.57 8.71
N ILE A 93 4.66 -3.39 9.67
CA ILE A 93 4.34 -4.83 9.75
C ILE A 93 2.83 -5.09 9.70
N SER A 94 2.02 -4.24 10.35
CA SER A 94 0.55 -4.38 10.29
C SER A 94 -0.15 -3.39 9.37
N GLY A 95 0.51 -2.32 8.93
CA GLY A 95 -0.10 -1.17 8.23
C GLY A 95 -1.20 -0.43 9.01
N LYS A 96 -1.58 -0.92 10.19
CA LYS A 96 -2.67 -0.35 11.01
C LYS A 96 -2.28 1.00 11.58
N SER A 97 -1.04 1.16 12.05
CA SER A 97 -0.52 2.43 12.57
C SER A 97 -0.53 3.52 11.50
N TYR A 98 -0.02 3.22 10.29
CA TYR A 98 -0.13 4.08 9.12
C TYR A 98 -1.58 4.48 8.82
N LYS A 99 -2.49 3.50 8.73
CA LYS A 99 -3.89 3.75 8.38
C LYS A 99 -4.57 4.67 9.40
N ARG A 100 -4.45 4.36 10.70
CA ARG A 100 -5.04 5.16 11.79
C ARG A 100 -4.46 6.57 11.84
N ALA A 101 -3.14 6.69 11.70
CA ALA A 101 -2.45 7.99 11.70
C ALA A 101 -2.89 8.86 10.51
N MET A 102 -2.96 8.28 9.31
CA MET A 102 -3.39 8.98 8.11
C MET A 102 -4.87 9.39 8.17
N GLU A 103 -5.76 8.51 8.64
CA GLU A 103 -7.18 8.83 8.85
C GLU A 103 -7.34 9.99 9.83
N THR A 104 -6.62 9.95 10.95
CA THR A 104 -6.65 10.99 11.98
C THR A 104 -6.16 12.34 11.44
N MET A 105 -5.03 12.34 10.73
CA MET A 105 -4.44 13.56 10.18
C MET A 105 -5.27 14.14 9.03
N ARG A 106 -5.94 13.29 8.24
CA ARG A 106 -6.89 13.71 7.21
C ARG A 106 -8.11 14.39 7.80
N ALA A 107 -8.68 13.83 8.88
CA ALA A 107 -9.80 14.44 9.58
C ALA A 107 -9.48 15.85 10.11
N ARG A 108 -8.21 16.12 10.44
CA ARG A 108 -7.74 17.43 10.92
C ARG A 108 -7.21 18.35 9.82
N LYS A 109 -7.07 17.87 8.57
CA LYS A 109 -6.41 18.58 7.46
C LYS A 109 -7.04 19.94 7.18
N GLU A 110 -8.37 19.99 7.07
CA GLU A 110 -9.11 21.21 6.75
C GLU A 110 -9.05 22.23 7.90
N GLY A 111 -9.37 21.79 9.13
CA GLY A 111 -9.38 22.66 10.32
C GLY A 111 -8.01 23.28 10.62
N LEU A 112 -6.93 22.53 10.40
CA LEU A 112 -5.56 23.00 10.61
C LEU A 112 -4.91 23.61 9.36
N LYS A 113 -5.64 23.68 8.24
CA LYS A 113 -5.14 24.19 6.94
C LYS A 113 -3.83 23.52 6.52
N ILE A 114 -3.72 22.21 6.75
CA ILE A 114 -2.53 21.42 6.40
C ILE A 114 -2.44 21.35 4.87
N LYS A 115 -1.29 21.77 4.32
CA LYS A 115 -1.11 21.93 2.87
C LYS A 115 -1.09 20.59 2.14
N ASP A 116 -0.34 19.63 2.68
CA ASP A 116 -0.24 18.26 2.16
C ASP A 116 0.27 17.34 3.28
N ILE A 117 0.01 16.03 3.16
CA ILE A 117 0.43 15.00 4.12
C ILE A 117 1.09 13.85 3.35
N LYS A 118 2.31 13.47 3.74
CA LYS A 118 3.03 12.31 3.22
C LYS A 118 3.50 11.43 4.36
N PHE A 119 3.88 10.21 4.04
CA PHE A 119 4.38 9.24 5.01
C PHE A 119 5.67 8.60 4.51
N ALA A 120 6.68 8.58 5.36
CA ALA A 120 7.96 7.92 5.10
C ALA A 120 8.23 6.89 6.18
N VAL A 121 8.82 5.77 5.80
CA VAL A 121 9.10 4.69 6.74
C VAL A 121 10.37 3.97 6.36
N LEU A 122 11.12 3.55 7.37
CA LEU A 122 12.16 2.55 7.24
C LEU A 122 11.68 1.29 7.96
N CYS A 123 11.74 0.15 7.31
CA CYS A 123 11.59 -1.13 7.99
C CYS A 123 12.99 -1.62 8.40
N ASP A 124 13.34 -1.48 9.67
CA ASP A 124 14.67 -1.88 10.19
C ASP A 124 15.06 -3.33 9.87
N ARG A 125 14.08 -4.24 9.86
CA ARG A 125 14.29 -5.68 9.68
C ARG A 125 14.71 -6.02 8.25
N THR A 126 14.06 -5.41 7.27
CA THR A 126 14.31 -5.67 5.84
C THR A 126 15.29 -4.65 5.22
N GLY A 127 15.55 -3.54 5.91
CA GLY A 127 16.31 -2.41 5.38
C GLY A 127 15.60 -1.62 4.28
N LEU A 128 14.32 -1.89 4.02
CA LEU A 128 13.52 -1.21 3.01
C LEU A 128 13.10 0.18 3.52
N ALA A 129 13.44 1.21 2.77
CA ALA A 129 12.96 2.57 2.97
C ALA A 129 11.92 2.90 1.91
N ASP A 130 10.74 3.39 2.31
CA ASP A 130 9.68 3.77 1.39
C ASP A 130 9.16 5.19 1.67
N PHE A 131 8.88 5.93 0.59
CA PHE A 131 8.31 7.28 0.63
C PHE A 131 6.98 7.24 -0.09
N SER A 132 5.92 7.07 0.68
CA SER A 132 4.58 6.91 0.13
C SER A 132 3.96 8.26 -0.23
N VAL A 133 3.57 8.37 -1.49
CA VAL A 133 2.69 9.42 -2.00
C VAL A 133 1.28 8.86 -1.94
N GLU A 134 0.40 9.48 -1.15
CA GLU A 134 -1.05 9.23 -1.03
C GLU A 134 -1.58 7.91 -1.64
N GLY A 135 -2.03 7.00 -0.79
CA GLY A 135 -2.76 5.78 -1.22
C GLY A 135 -1.86 4.58 -1.53
N TYR A 136 -0.56 4.78 -1.66
CA TYR A 136 0.43 3.73 -1.94
C TYR A 136 1.54 3.74 -0.90
N SER A 137 1.22 3.29 0.31
CA SER A 137 2.27 2.69 1.12
C SER A 137 2.52 1.31 0.53
N ALA A 138 3.79 0.91 0.34
CA ALA A 138 4.14 -0.50 0.21
C ALA A 138 3.73 -1.20 1.52
N TYR A 139 2.43 -1.47 1.64
CA TYR A 139 1.90 -2.43 2.57
C TYR A 139 2.57 -3.74 2.20
N ALA A 140 3.60 -4.12 2.94
CA ALA A 140 4.07 -5.48 3.02
C ALA A 140 3.36 -6.10 4.24
N PRO A 141 2.11 -6.58 4.10
CA PRO A 141 1.43 -7.31 5.19
C PRO A 141 2.26 -8.50 5.68
N TRP A 142 3.16 -8.99 4.82
CA TRP A 142 4.02 -10.14 5.03
C TRP A 142 5.43 -9.81 4.54
N SER A 143 6.45 -10.08 5.35
CA SER A 143 7.82 -10.20 4.83
C SER A 143 7.99 -11.60 4.24
N LEU A 144 8.58 -11.69 3.04
CA LEU A 144 9.05 -12.96 2.47
C LEU A 144 9.95 -13.73 3.46
N GLU A 145 10.54 -13.03 4.44
CA GLU A 145 11.36 -13.60 5.53
C GLU A 145 10.61 -14.57 6.46
N ARG A 146 9.27 -14.56 6.51
CA ARG A 146 8.48 -15.56 7.26
C ARG A 146 8.18 -16.83 6.47
N LEU A 147 8.37 -16.79 5.16
CA LEU A 147 8.23 -17.95 4.29
C LEU A 147 9.61 -18.57 4.11
N ASP A 148 9.79 -19.79 4.61
CA ASP A 148 11.01 -20.50 4.30
C ASP A 148 11.02 -20.92 2.81
N GLY A 149 12.19 -21.28 2.28
CA GLY A 149 12.32 -21.68 0.88
C GLY A 149 11.46 -22.89 0.49
N LEU A 150 10.95 -23.64 1.46
CA LEU A 150 10.03 -24.74 1.25
C LEU A 150 8.58 -24.24 1.11
N ASP A 151 8.13 -23.30 1.93
CA ASP A 151 6.83 -22.65 1.76
C ASP A 151 6.72 -22.02 0.37
N LEU A 152 7.78 -21.36 -0.11
CA LEU A 152 7.83 -20.81 -1.47
C LEU A 152 7.73 -21.89 -2.56
N LYS A 153 8.36 -23.06 -2.37
CA LYS A 153 8.22 -24.21 -3.28
C LYS A 153 6.80 -24.78 -3.27
N ILE A 154 6.14 -24.82 -2.11
CA ILE A 154 4.74 -25.25 -1.99
C ILE A 154 3.83 -24.30 -2.75
N ILE A 155 3.98 -22.98 -2.51
CA ILE A 155 3.23 -21.93 -3.21
C ILE A 155 3.46 -22.06 -4.72
N GLN A 156 4.71 -22.16 -5.17
CA GLN A 156 5.03 -22.32 -6.59
C GLN A 156 4.37 -23.56 -7.23
N ALA A 157 4.36 -24.68 -6.51
CA ALA A 157 3.73 -25.91 -6.98
C ALA A 157 2.20 -25.74 -7.15
N LEU A 158 1.54 -25.11 -6.17
CA LEU A 158 0.10 -24.89 -6.15
C LEU A 158 -0.34 -23.75 -7.07
N SER A 159 0.50 -22.72 -7.29
CA SER A 159 0.25 -21.67 -8.28
C SER A 159 0.23 -22.23 -9.71
N LYS A 160 1.02 -23.28 -9.97
CA LYS A 160 1.02 -23.96 -11.27
C LYS A 160 -0.17 -24.93 -11.40
N ASP A 161 -0.49 -25.64 -10.33
CA ASP A 161 -1.62 -26.57 -10.27
C ASP A 161 -2.17 -26.66 -8.84
N GLY A 162 -3.27 -25.95 -8.58
CA GLY A 162 -3.91 -25.91 -7.26
C GLY A 162 -4.53 -27.25 -6.84
N ARG A 163 -4.61 -28.24 -7.74
CA ARG A 163 -5.11 -29.60 -7.46
C ARG A 163 -3.99 -30.59 -7.16
N LYS A 164 -2.73 -30.15 -7.20
CA LYS A 164 -1.58 -31.04 -7.05
C LYS A 164 -1.61 -31.72 -5.68
N SER A 165 -1.44 -33.05 -5.68
CA SER A 165 -1.50 -33.83 -4.45
C SER A 165 -0.33 -33.51 -3.51
N PHE A 166 -0.54 -33.57 -2.19
CA PHE A 166 0.54 -33.37 -1.22
C PHE A 166 1.65 -34.42 -1.36
N VAL A 167 1.32 -35.63 -1.84
CA VAL A 167 2.29 -36.67 -2.17
C VAL A 167 3.21 -36.23 -3.31
N ASP A 168 2.66 -35.61 -4.35
CA ASP A 168 3.45 -35.15 -5.49
C ASP A 168 4.24 -33.88 -5.20
N ILE A 169 3.77 -33.04 -4.28
CA ILE A 169 4.55 -31.91 -3.75
C ILE A 169 5.70 -32.42 -2.87
N ALA A 170 5.47 -33.47 -2.07
CA ALA A 170 6.48 -34.11 -1.23
C ALA A 170 7.65 -34.70 -2.03
N LYS A 171 7.38 -35.29 -3.20
CA LYS A 171 8.40 -35.91 -4.08
C LYS A 171 9.53 -34.97 -4.54
N GLY A 172 9.37 -33.65 -4.39
CA GLY A 172 10.40 -32.65 -4.74
C GLY A 172 10.91 -31.81 -3.57
N SER A 173 10.47 -32.08 -2.33
CA SER A 173 10.73 -31.19 -1.18
C SER A 173 11.48 -31.85 -0.02
N GLY A 174 11.60 -33.18 0.00
CA GLY A 174 12.25 -33.91 1.10
C GLY A 174 11.40 -34.01 2.37
N LEU A 175 10.15 -33.56 2.34
CA LEU A 175 9.20 -33.68 3.44
C LEU A 175 8.22 -34.82 3.26
N SER A 176 7.61 -35.26 4.37
CA SER A 176 6.46 -36.17 4.32
C SER A 176 5.22 -35.44 3.77
N PRO A 177 4.27 -36.15 3.14
CA PRO A 177 3.00 -35.58 2.71
C PRO A 177 2.20 -34.90 3.84
N VAL A 178 2.32 -35.42 5.07
CA VAL A 178 1.70 -34.83 6.27
C VAL A 178 2.32 -33.48 6.62
N ALA A 179 3.65 -33.35 6.53
CA ALA A 179 4.32 -32.08 6.79
C ALA A 179 4.01 -31.02 5.71
N ILE A 180 3.83 -31.43 4.45
CA ILE A 180 3.34 -30.54 3.38
C ILE A 180 1.90 -30.08 3.66
N LYS A 181 1.02 -31.01 4.05
CA LYS A 181 -0.38 -30.69 4.40
C LYS A 181 -0.44 -29.62 5.48
N ASN A 182 0.26 -29.81 6.60
CA ASN A 182 0.24 -28.87 7.72
C ASN A 182 0.74 -27.47 7.31
N ARG A 183 1.73 -27.40 6.40
CA ARG A 183 2.23 -26.12 5.89
C ARG A 183 1.21 -25.44 4.97
N VAL A 184 0.56 -26.18 4.08
CA VAL A 184 -0.50 -25.64 3.22
C VAL A 184 -1.66 -25.12 4.06
N GLU A 185 -2.11 -25.88 5.06
CA GLU A 185 -3.19 -25.47 5.97
C GLU A 185 -2.80 -24.18 6.71
N ARG A 186 -1.60 -24.12 7.28
CA ARG A 186 -1.09 -22.89 7.91
C ARG A 186 -1.06 -21.71 6.93
N LEU A 187 -0.56 -21.88 5.70
CA LEU A 187 -0.52 -20.80 4.70
C LEU A 187 -1.93 -20.33 4.31
N ILE A 188 -2.93 -21.20 4.34
CA ILE A 188 -4.33 -20.86 4.08
C ILE A 188 -4.94 -20.13 5.29
N GLU A 189 -4.71 -20.63 6.51
CA GLU A 189 -5.16 -20.01 7.76
C GLU A 189 -4.57 -18.62 7.95
N ASP A 190 -3.30 -18.45 7.59
CA ASP A 190 -2.58 -17.17 7.59
C ASP A 190 -3.01 -16.24 6.43
N GLU A 191 -3.96 -16.65 5.59
CA GLU A 191 -4.41 -15.94 4.37
C GLU A 191 -3.30 -15.63 3.35
N VAL A 192 -2.14 -16.28 3.47
CA VAL A 192 -1.00 -16.15 2.54
C VAL A 192 -1.25 -16.90 1.23
N LEU A 193 -1.99 -18.01 1.29
CA LEU A 193 -2.32 -18.85 0.15
C LEU A 193 -3.84 -19.05 0.06
N LYS A 194 -4.40 -18.84 -1.13
CA LYS A 194 -5.79 -19.21 -1.46
C LYS A 194 -5.80 -20.11 -2.68
N ILE A 195 -6.50 -21.24 -2.58
CA ILE A 195 -6.72 -22.14 -3.72
C ILE A 195 -8.12 -21.85 -4.27
N GLN A 196 -8.18 -21.44 -5.54
CA GLN A 196 -9.44 -21.13 -6.22
C GLN A 196 -9.45 -21.64 -7.66
N GLY A 197 -10.63 -21.96 -8.18
CA GLY A 197 -10.82 -22.23 -9.59
C GLY A 197 -10.73 -20.93 -10.40
N LEU A 198 -10.00 -20.96 -11.51
CA LEU A 198 -9.91 -19.83 -12.44
C LEU A 198 -10.83 -20.06 -13.63
N LEU A 199 -11.66 -19.06 -13.93
CA LEU A 199 -12.51 -19.06 -15.11
C LEU A 199 -11.66 -18.81 -16.37
N ASN A 200 -11.89 -19.59 -17.43
CA ASN A 200 -11.32 -19.27 -18.74
C ASN A 200 -12.13 -18.14 -19.40
N MET A 201 -11.65 -16.91 -19.25
CA MET A 201 -12.35 -15.70 -19.75
C MET A 201 -12.66 -15.77 -21.24
N THR A 202 -11.76 -16.33 -22.07
CA THR A 202 -11.94 -16.46 -23.53
C THR A 202 -13.09 -17.38 -23.95
N LYS A 203 -13.64 -18.15 -23.03
CA LYS A 203 -14.79 -19.04 -23.27
C LYS A 203 -16.13 -18.40 -22.91
N VAL A 204 -16.12 -17.27 -22.22
CA VAL A 204 -17.34 -16.65 -21.64
C VAL A 204 -17.49 -15.20 -22.08
N TYR A 205 -16.38 -14.50 -22.33
CA TYR A 205 -16.34 -13.10 -22.68
C TYR A 205 -15.64 -12.90 -24.03
N SER A 206 -15.90 -11.76 -24.66
CA SER A 206 -15.36 -11.43 -25.99
C SER A 206 -14.60 -10.11 -26.00
N VAL A 207 -14.91 -9.22 -25.06
CA VAL A 207 -14.37 -7.86 -25.03
C VAL A 207 -14.16 -7.44 -23.57
N SER A 208 -13.19 -6.56 -23.34
CA SER A 208 -12.95 -5.96 -22.03
C SER A 208 -12.95 -4.44 -22.12
N ALA A 209 -13.11 -3.79 -20.97
CA ALA A 209 -12.89 -2.36 -20.84
C ALA A 209 -12.09 -2.05 -19.58
N HIS A 210 -11.17 -1.09 -19.69
CA HIS A 210 -10.52 -0.42 -18.57
C HIS A 210 -11.15 0.96 -18.44
N ILE A 211 -11.69 1.24 -17.26
CA ILE A 211 -12.47 2.44 -16.97
C ILE A 211 -11.74 3.19 -15.87
N GLU A 212 -11.29 4.40 -16.17
CA GLU A 212 -10.66 5.30 -15.22
C GLU A 212 -11.71 6.31 -14.74
N ILE A 213 -11.82 6.49 -13.42
CA ILE A 213 -12.86 7.28 -12.77
C ILE A 213 -12.21 8.32 -11.88
N GLU A 214 -12.69 9.57 -11.99
CA GLU A 214 -12.38 10.65 -11.06
C GLU A 214 -13.65 10.98 -10.27
N ALA A 215 -13.61 10.80 -8.95
CA ALA A 215 -14.67 11.19 -8.04
C ALA A 215 -14.12 11.63 -6.67
N ASP A 216 -14.96 12.08 -5.75
CA ASP A 216 -14.52 12.31 -4.38
C ASP A 216 -14.25 10.99 -3.62
N GLN A 217 -13.54 11.07 -2.49
CA GLN A 217 -13.11 9.89 -1.75
C GLN A 217 -14.28 9.00 -1.31
N LYS A 218 -15.39 9.60 -0.86
CA LYS A 218 -16.56 8.86 -0.37
C LYS A 218 -17.24 8.08 -1.50
N THR A 219 -17.29 8.67 -2.68
CA THR A 219 -17.84 8.05 -3.89
C THR A 219 -16.96 6.91 -4.35
N ILE A 220 -15.63 7.09 -4.32
CA ILE A 220 -14.68 6.03 -4.65
C ILE A 220 -14.83 4.85 -3.68
N ASP A 221 -14.98 5.10 -2.37
CA ASP A 221 -15.20 4.05 -1.37
C ASP A 221 -16.49 3.26 -1.67
N ARG A 222 -17.60 3.96 -1.97
CA ARG A 222 -18.89 3.35 -2.34
C ARG A 222 -18.80 2.52 -3.64
N LEU A 223 -18.12 3.06 -4.65
CA LEU A 223 -17.90 2.35 -5.91
C LEU A 223 -17.08 1.07 -5.70
N ILE A 224 -16.07 1.10 -4.82
CA ILE A 224 -15.27 -0.08 -4.50
C ILE A 224 -16.13 -1.16 -3.85
N GLU A 225 -16.88 -0.83 -2.78
CA GLU A 225 -17.76 -1.79 -2.09
C GLU A 225 -18.80 -2.42 -3.03
N LYS A 226 -19.25 -1.65 -4.01
CA LYS A 226 -20.17 -2.09 -5.06
C LYS A 226 -19.49 -3.03 -6.05
N PHE A 227 -18.31 -2.66 -6.56
CA PHE A 227 -17.60 -3.40 -7.60
C PHE A 227 -16.90 -4.66 -7.11
N GLU A 228 -16.51 -4.74 -5.84
CA GLU A 228 -16.01 -5.97 -5.21
C GLU A 228 -17.00 -7.14 -5.31
N LYS A 229 -18.30 -6.84 -5.43
CA LYS A 229 -19.38 -7.84 -5.54
C LYS A 229 -19.81 -8.10 -6.98
N SER A 230 -19.25 -7.38 -7.94
CA SER A 230 -19.65 -7.49 -9.35
C SER A 230 -18.97 -8.68 -10.03
N PRO A 231 -19.73 -9.57 -10.70
CA PRO A 231 -19.14 -10.69 -11.43
C PRO A 231 -18.44 -10.26 -12.74
N LEU A 232 -18.64 -9.01 -13.19
CA LEU A 232 -18.03 -8.49 -14.40
C LEU A 232 -16.66 -7.84 -14.13
N VAL A 233 -16.40 -7.42 -12.89
CA VAL A 233 -15.18 -6.71 -12.50
C VAL A 233 -14.12 -7.74 -12.13
N TYR A 234 -13.02 -7.76 -12.87
CA TYR A 234 -11.90 -8.68 -12.62
C TYR A 234 -10.67 -7.98 -12.03
N HIS A 235 -10.63 -6.65 -12.06
CA HIS A 235 -9.53 -5.86 -11.53
C HIS A 235 -10.03 -4.49 -11.09
N LEU A 236 -9.60 -4.05 -9.91
CA LEU A 236 -10.04 -2.82 -9.27
C LEU A 236 -8.88 -2.22 -8.48
N VAL A 237 -8.50 -0.98 -8.78
CA VAL A 237 -7.29 -0.36 -8.22
C VAL A 237 -7.54 1.12 -7.92
N ARG A 238 -7.21 1.56 -6.71
CA ARG A 238 -7.12 3.00 -6.41
C ARG A 238 -5.86 3.57 -7.03
N THR A 239 -5.98 4.71 -7.67
CA THR A 239 -4.89 5.35 -8.40
C THR A 239 -4.52 6.73 -7.86
N SER A 240 -3.26 7.16 -8.02
CA SER A 240 -2.75 8.49 -7.59
C SER A 240 -2.62 9.45 -8.77
N GLY A 241 -3.00 9.00 -9.97
CA GLY A 241 -3.03 9.82 -11.18
C GLY A 241 -4.22 10.78 -11.18
N ARG A 242 -4.51 11.34 -12.37
CA ARG A 242 -5.68 12.20 -12.58
C ARG A 242 -6.98 11.52 -12.15
N TYR A 243 -7.13 10.26 -12.53
CA TYR A 243 -8.20 9.40 -12.08
C TYR A 243 -7.75 8.69 -10.82
N ASN A 244 -8.66 8.58 -9.84
CA ASN A 244 -8.37 8.00 -8.53
C ASN A 244 -8.98 6.60 -8.32
N LEU A 245 -9.62 6.04 -9.35
CA LEU A 245 -10.02 4.64 -9.42
C LEU A 245 -9.90 4.11 -10.84
N MET A 246 -9.37 2.90 -10.98
CA MET A 246 -9.35 2.13 -12.23
C MET A 246 -10.16 0.85 -12.03
N VAL A 247 -11.10 0.59 -12.93
CA VAL A 247 -11.98 -0.59 -12.95
C VAL A 247 -11.78 -1.32 -14.27
N SER A 248 -11.49 -2.62 -14.23
CA SER A 248 -11.41 -3.44 -15.44
C SER A 248 -12.50 -4.49 -15.45
N ILE A 249 -13.27 -4.53 -16.54
CA ILE A 249 -14.40 -5.44 -16.74
C ILE A 249 -14.21 -6.31 -17.97
N ALA A 250 -14.77 -7.51 -17.95
CA ALA A 250 -14.88 -8.36 -19.13
C ALA A 250 -16.34 -8.73 -19.37
N THR A 251 -16.78 -8.65 -20.63
CA THR A 251 -18.18 -8.82 -21.00
C THR A 251 -18.34 -9.62 -22.30
N PRO A 252 -19.54 -10.17 -22.58
CA PRO A 252 -19.80 -10.90 -23.81
C PRO A 252 -19.77 -10.01 -25.07
N ASN A 253 -20.11 -8.72 -24.94
CA ASN A 253 -20.23 -7.76 -26.04
C ASN A 253 -20.09 -6.30 -25.56
N LEU A 254 -19.96 -5.38 -26.52
CA LEU A 254 -19.80 -3.94 -26.27
C LEU A 254 -21.02 -3.31 -25.58
N GLU A 255 -22.23 -3.74 -25.95
CA GLU A 255 -23.48 -3.27 -25.34
C GLU A 255 -23.50 -3.51 -23.82
N SER A 256 -22.92 -4.62 -23.36
CA SER A 256 -22.79 -4.92 -21.93
C SER A 256 -21.86 -3.94 -21.21
N ILE A 257 -20.80 -3.46 -21.89
CA ILE A 257 -19.89 -2.43 -21.36
C ILE A 257 -20.63 -1.10 -21.23
N GLU A 258 -21.34 -0.70 -22.28
CA GLU A 258 -22.13 0.53 -22.29
C GLU A 258 -23.20 0.52 -21.19
N ASN A 259 -23.90 -0.60 -21.04
CA ASN A 259 -24.88 -0.80 -19.97
C ASN A 259 -24.25 -0.73 -18.57
N PHE A 260 -23.09 -1.36 -18.37
CA PHE A 260 -22.36 -1.28 -17.10
C PHE A 260 -21.98 0.17 -16.77
N ILE A 261 -21.42 0.91 -17.73
CA ILE A 261 -21.04 2.32 -17.50
C ILE A 261 -22.27 3.18 -17.21
N ALA A 262 -23.34 3.01 -17.98
CA ALA A 262 -24.54 3.81 -17.85
C ALA A 262 -25.26 3.58 -16.51
N LYS A 263 -25.38 2.33 -16.08
CA LYS A 263 -26.14 1.96 -14.87
C LYS A 263 -25.29 1.97 -13.61
N GLU A 264 -24.02 1.60 -13.71
CA GLU A 264 -23.21 1.36 -12.53
C GLU A 264 -22.29 2.51 -12.16
N ILE A 265 -21.93 3.37 -13.12
CA ILE A 265 -20.99 4.49 -12.91
C ILE A 265 -21.67 5.84 -13.12
N ARG A 266 -22.32 6.07 -14.27
CA ARG A 266 -22.89 7.39 -14.60
C ARG A 266 -24.07 7.81 -13.71
N LEU A 267 -24.70 6.87 -13.01
CA LEU A 267 -25.75 7.18 -12.03
C LEU A 267 -25.21 7.74 -10.70
N GLU A 268 -23.89 7.70 -10.49
CA GLU A 268 -23.25 8.24 -9.30
C GLU A 268 -22.98 9.74 -9.51
N PRO A 269 -23.77 10.65 -8.89
CA PRO A 269 -23.77 12.08 -9.26
C PRO A 269 -22.44 12.78 -8.95
N GLU A 270 -21.63 12.23 -8.05
CA GLU A 270 -20.33 12.78 -7.65
C GLU A 270 -19.15 12.28 -8.52
N VAL A 271 -19.42 11.47 -9.56
CA VAL A 271 -18.43 11.12 -10.58
C VAL A 271 -18.21 12.31 -11.52
N LYS A 272 -16.97 12.80 -11.58
CA LYS A 272 -16.58 14.00 -12.32
C LYS A 272 -16.14 13.69 -13.75
N HIS A 273 -15.27 12.69 -13.88
CA HIS A 273 -14.73 12.28 -15.17
C HIS A 273 -14.68 10.76 -15.26
N ILE A 274 -14.91 10.26 -16.47
CA ILE A 274 -14.80 8.85 -16.82
C ILE A 274 -14.02 8.77 -18.13
N GLU A 275 -12.96 7.99 -18.15
CA GLU A 275 -12.25 7.60 -19.37
C GLU A 275 -12.39 6.10 -19.58
N VAL A 276 -12.67 5.69 -20.82
CA VAL A 276 -13.02 4.30 -21.14
C VAL A 276 -12.13 3.82 -22.27
N HIS A 277 -11.37 2.75 -22.01
CA HIS A 277 -10.53 2.08 -22.98
C HIS A 277 -11.07 0.68 -23.22
N VAL A 278 -11.75 0.49 -24.35
CA VAL A 278 -12.25 -0.81 -24.79
C VAL A 278 -11.15 -1.56 -25.53
N GLY A 279 -11.03 -2.87 -25.28
CA GLY A 279 -10.03 -3.70 -25.94
C GLY A 279 -10.31 -5.19 -25.85
N GLU A 280 -9.31 -5.98 -26.26
CA GLU A 280 -9.33 -7.43 -26.12
C GLU A 280 -9.35 -7.86 -24.64
N LEU A 281 -9.56 -9.15 -24.40
CA LEU A 281 -9.50 -9.71 -23.06
C LEU A 281 -8.07 -9.59 -22.46
N PRO A 282 -7.95 -9.46 -21.13
CA PRO A 282 -6.65 -9.36 -20.49
C PRO A 282 -5.81 -10.62 -20.74
N ILE A 283 -4.53 -10.42 -21.03
CA ILE A 283 -3.55 -11.50 -21.05
C ILE A 283 -3.16 -11.79 -19.60
N ILE A 284 -3.70 -12.87 -19.03
CA ILE A 284 -3.38 -13.30 -17.67
C ILE A 284 -2.13 -14.18 -17.69
N PRO A 285 -1.04 -13.80 -17.01
CA PRO A 285 0.14 -14.65 -16.87
C PRO A 285 -0.23 -15.99 -16.23
N LYS A 286 0.43 -17.08 -16.65
CA LYS A 286 0.16 -18.45 -16.15
C LYS A 286 0.45 -18.65 -14.66
N GLY A 287 1.07 -17.67 -14.00
CA GLY A 287 1.28 -17.67 -12.56
C GLY A 287 1.92 -16.34 -12.11
N TRP A 288 1.61 -15.95 -10.88
CA TRP A 288 2.29 -14.87 -10.17
C TRP A 288 3.03 -15.53 -9.00
N ILE A 289 4.34 -15.68 -9.14
CA ILE A 289 5.18 -16.38 -8.16
C ILE A 289 6.24 -15.37 -7.70
N PRO A 290 6.25 -14.99 -6.42
CA PRO A 290 7.35 -14.19 -5.87
C PRO A 290 8.68 -14.91 -6.13
N PRO A 291 9.74 -14.21 -6.54
CA PRO A 291 11.05 -14.82 -6.67
C PRO A 291 11.49 -15.39 -5.31
N ILE A 292 12.13 -16.56 -5.33
CA ILE A 292 12.82 -17.10 -4.15
C ILE A 292 14.09 -16.25 -3.99
N ILE A 293 14.14 -15.41 -2.95
CA ILE A 293 15.30 -14.57 -2.60
C ILE A 293 16.20 -15.33 -1.64
#